data_AF-A0A7Y7IZF9-F1
#
_entry.id   AF-A0A7Y7IZF9-F1
#
_cell.length_a   1.000
_cell.length_b   1.000
_cell.length_c   1.000
_cell.angle_alpha   90.00
_cell.angle_beta   90.00
_cell.angle_gamma   90.00
#
_symmetry.space_group_name_H-M   'P 1'
#
loop_
_entity.id
_entity.type
_entity.pdbx_description
1 polymer ?
#
loop_
_entity_poly.entity_id
_entity_poly.type
_entity_poly.pdbx_seq_one_letter_code
_entity_poly.pdbx_strand_id
1 'polypeptide(L)'
;GQVLRGPDGAPLWLVPPGAKRTRADAIGRHMSWQLLDEMPDWEEQTDTLLLQLSIVGTMFRKTYFDPALQRNVSETVDPLRLCIDYRAKSFVTAPRITEEIDLYPWEVEERIRAGLFLDAEYGANHDAGEDGDAPVTFLEQHRRLDLDGDGYAEPYIVTIARDSGRLARIVAGFDREGVMFGRDDHRVRRIDAIGYYTKYSFIPSPDSAIYDIGFGALLHPLNAAVNTSLNQMFDAAHLANAGGGFVGSGMSLNGGAVRFQVGEYKVVNAPGAALRENLVPLQFPGPNPVLFQLLGFLVDAGREIASVKDVLSGAMPGSNVPGILGLAVIQQGLKVFSAIFKRIHRALGQEFRKLHRLNRIYLPDEVGFRIGASYFRVGRADYAQGGGVEPVSDPEIVTDMQQMARANFLLGFKDDPWCDGREIRRRAFAAAAIGEVEHVLRDAPAP
;
A
#
# COMPACT_ATOMS: atom_id res chain seq x y z
N GLY A 1 30.97 12.67 -20.75
CA GLY A 1 32.00 13.11 -19.79
C GLY A 1 32.86 14.15 -20.46
N GLN A 2 33.18 15.26 -19.78
CA GLN A 2 34.19 16.19 -20.27
C GLN A 2 35.57 15.51 -20.17
N VAL A 3 36.34 15.58 -21.25
CA VAL A 3 37.65 14.93 -21.35
C VAL A 3 38.73 15.95 -21.02
N LEU A 4 39.53 15.67 -19.99
CA LEU A 4 40.84 16.31 -19.81
C LEU A 4 41.90 15.32 -20.30
N ARG A 5 42.91 15.79 -21.02
CA ARG A 5 44.03 14.94 -21.47
C ARG A 5 45.13 15.00 -20.42
N GLY A 6 45.59 13.84 -19.96
CA GLY A 6 46.75 13.75 -19.06
C GLY A 6 48.07 13.99 -19.82
N PRO A 7 49.20 14.11 -19.09
CA PRO A 7 50.54 14.33 -19.67
C PRO A 7 50.97 13.26 -20.68
N ASP A 8 50.40 12.06 -20.58
CA ASP A 8 50.75 10.87 -21.37
C ASP A 8 49.85 10.67 -22.61
N GLY A 9 48.95 11.62 -22.90
CA GLY A 9 48.00 11.53 -24.02
C GLY A 9 46.81 10.61 -23.79
N ALA A 10 46.76 9.88 -22.66
CA ALA A 10 45.59 9.13 -22.24
C ALA A 10 44.45 10.06 -21.77
N PRO A 11 43.17 9.72 -22.05
CA PRO A 11 42.04 10.47 -21.53
C PRO A 11 41.98 10.34 -20.01
N LEU A 12 42.20 11.45 -19.31
CA LEU A 12 42.02 11.54 -17.87
C LEU A 12 40.53 11.76 -17.60
N TRP A 13 39.84 10.67 -17.27
CA TRP A 13 38.42 10.73 -16.95
C TRP A 13 38.25 11.23 -15.51
N LEU A 14 37.53 12.35 -15.32
CA LEU A 14 37.13 12.81 -13.99
C LEU A 14 36.25 11.77 -13.27
N VAL A 15 35.47 11.01 -14.06
CA VAL A 15 34.73 9.82 -13.66
C VAL A 15 34.90 8.78 -14.77
N PRO A 16 35.45 7.57 -14.49
CA PRO A 16 35.69 6.57 -15.51
C PRO A 16 34.39 6.18 -16.23
N PRO A 17 34.42 5.92 -17.56
CA PRO A 17 33.28 5.38 -18.29
C PRO A 17 32.77 4.09 -17.62
N GLY A 18 31.48 4.03 -17.32
CA GLY A 18 30.88 2.88 -16.62
C GLY A 18 30.86 2.99 -15.08
N ALA A 19 31.63 3.90 -14.45
CA ALA A 19 31.68 4.01 -13.00
C ALA A 19 30.31 4.37 -12.36
N LYS A 20 29.51 5.21 -13.03
CA LYS A 20 28.13 5.50 -12.59
C LYS A 20 27.23 4.27 -12.61
N ARG A 21 27.41 3.38 -13.60
CA ARG A 21 26.65 2.14 -13.71
C ARG A 21 27.08 1.17 -12.61
N THR A 22 28.38 0.98 -12.39
CA THR A 22 28.89 0.14 -11.30
C THR A 22 28.40 0.63 -9.94
N ARG A 23 28.41 1.95 -9.71
CA ARG A 23 27.84 2.55 -8.49
C ARG A 23 26.34 2.31 -8.37
N ALA A 24 25.58 2.48 -9.45
CA ALA A 24 24.15 2.19 -9.46
C ALA A 24 23.84 0.72 -9.18
N ASP A 25 24.61 -0.20 -9.77
CA ASP A 25 24.47 -1.64 -9.55
C ASP A 25 24.80 -2.01 -8.09
N ALA A 26 25.81 -1.39 -7.49
CA ALA A 26 26.19 -1.61 -6.10
C ALA A 26 25.11 -1.09 -5.12
N ILE A 27 24.64 0.14 -5.32
CA ILE A 27 23.54 0.74 -4.52
C ILE A 27 22.25 -0.06 -4.68
N GLY A 28 21.91 -0.45 -5.91
CA GLY A 28 20.72 -1.26 -6.20
C GLY A 28 20.76 -2.59 -5.48
N ARG A 29 21.88 -3.32 -5.55
CA ARG A 29 22.07 -4.58 -4.82
C ARG A 29 21.99 -4.40 -3.31
N HIS A 30 22.62 -3.36 -2.76
CA HIS A 30 22.60 -3.08 -1.33
C HIS A 30 21.19 -2.74 -0.85
N MET A 31 20.45 -1.86 -1.55
CA MET A 31 19.09 -1.51 -1.18
C MET A 31 18.13 -2.70 -1.31
N SER A 32 18.29 -3.55 -2.32
CA SER A 32 17.50 -4.78 -2.44
C SER A 32 17.78 -5.74 -1.29
N TRP A 33 19.06 -5.96 -0.94
CA TRP A 33 19.44 -6.75 0.23
C TRP A 33 18.90 -6.14 1.53
N GLN A 34 18.98 -4.82 1.69
CA GLN A 34 18.47 -4.12 2.86
C GLN A 34 16.97 -4.35 3.05
N LEU A 35 16.19 -4.26 1.98
CA LEU A 35 14.73 -4.45 2.05
C LEU A 35 14.32 -5.91 2.29
N LEU A 36 15.11 -6.89 1.81
CA LEU A 36 14.74 -8.30 1.88
C LEU A 36 15.35 -9.04 3.08
N ASP A 37 16.57 -8.68 3.48
CA ASP A 37 17.34 -9.39 4.51
C ASP A 37 17.53 -8.54 5.80
N GLU A 38 17.85 -7.24 5.69
CA GLU A 38 18.04 -6.37 6.87
C GLU A 38 16.71 -5.89 7.47
N MET A 39 15.66 -5.83 6.65
CA MET A 39 14.31 -5.41 7.01
C MET A 39 13.28 -6.50 6.69
N PRO A 40 13.30 -7.66 7.38
CA PRO A 40 12.42 -8.78 7.05
C PRO A 40 10.93 -8.41 7.11
N ASP A 41 10.56 -7.50 8.02
CA ASP A 41 9.18 -7.03 8.21
C ASP A 41 8.67 -6.22 7.00
N TRP A 42 9.57 -5.73 6.14
CA TRP A 42 9.19 -4.84 5.03
C TRP A 42 8.32 -5.56 3.99
N GLU A 43 8.65 -6.79 3.64
CA GLU A 43 7.92 -7.56 2.61
C GLU A 43 6.49 -7.88 3.10
N GLU A 44 6.36 -8.45 4.29
CA GLU A 44 5.07 -8.80 4.90
C GLU A 44 4.17 -7.57 5.10
N GLN A 45 4.75 -6.47 5.58
CA GLN A 45 4.01 -5.22 5.73
C GLN A 45 3.66 -4.58 4.38
N THR A 46 4.44 -4.82 3.33
CA THR A 46 4.13 -4.33 1.97
C THR A 46 2.97 -5.11 1.38
N ASP A 47 2.95 -6.43 1.55
CA ASP A 47 1.82 -7.26 1.11
C ASP A 47 0.52 -6.83 1.81
N THR A 48 0.57 -6.71 3.14
CA THR A 48 -0.56 -6.22 3.95
C THR A 48 -1.01 -4.82 3.49
N LEU A 49 -0.07 -3.91 3.27
CA LEU A 49 -0.35 -2.56 2.78
C LEU A 49 -1.06 -2.61 1.43
N LEU A 50 -0.58 -3.40 0.47
CA LEU A 50 -1.17 -3.48 -0.87
C LEU A 50 -2.59 -4.08 -0.83
N LEU A 51 -2.82 -5.08 0.02
CA LEU A 51 -4.15 -5.64 0.25
C LEU A 51 -5.10 -4.58 0.82
N GLN A 52 -4.72 -3.95 1.94
CA GLN A 52 -5.55 -2.95 2.62
C GLN A 52 -5.77 -1.69 1.77
N LEU A 53 -4.76 -1.26 1.00
CA LEU A 53 -4.85 -0.11 0.11
C LEU A 53 -5.98 -0.25 -0.91
N SER A 54 -6.21 -1.46 -1.43
CA SER A 54 -7.29 -1.71 -2.39
C SER A 54 -8.69 -1.57 -1.76
N ILE A 55 -8.80 -1.85 -0.46
CA ILE A 55 -10.05 -1.81 0.30
C ILE A 55 -10.34 -0.38 0.78
N VAL A 56 -9.38 0.23 1.48
CA VAL A 56 -9.54 1.50 2.19
C VAL A 56 -9.25 2.70 1.29
N GLY A 57 -8.24 2.60 0.42
CA GLY A 57 -7.88 3.63 -0.57
C GLY A 57 -6.61 4.42 -0.28
N THR A 58 -6.28 4.58 1.00
CA THR A 58 -5.08 5.29 1.46
C THR A 58 -4.36 4.47 2.51
N MET A 59 -3.06 4.34 2.38
CA MET A 59 -2.17 3.78 3.41
C MET A 59 -0.93 4.66 3.54
N PHE A 60 -0.24 4.59 4.67
CA PHE A 60 0.98 5.35 4.89
C PHE A 60 2.16 4.43 5.24
N ARG A 61 3.37 4.86 4.89
CA ARG A 61 4.63 4.26 5.34
C ARG A 61 5.45 5.28 6.10
N LYS A 62 5.86 5.00 7.32
CA LYS A 62 6.81 5.83 8.08
C LYS A 62 8.20 5.24 7.94
N THR A 63 9.13 5.99 7.35
CA THR A 63 10.50 5.53 7.15
C THR A 63 11.47 6.37 7.99
N TYR A 64 12.21 5.73 8.88
CA TYR A 64 13.15 6.38 9.81
C TYR A 64 14.33 5.47 10.12
N PHE A 65 15.36 6.02 10.77
CA PHE A 65 16.45 5.23 11.34
C PHE A 65 16.14 5.00 12.82
N ASP A 66 16.18 3.75 13.25
CA ASP A 66 15.99 3.39 14.66
C ASP A 66 17.35 3.29 15.36
N PRO A 67 17.66 4.19 16.32
CA PRO A 67 18.92 4.14 17.07
C PRO A 67 19.05 2.90 17.97
N ALA A 68 17.96 2.27 18.40
CA ALA A 68 18.03 1.06 19.23
C ALA A 68 18.43 -0.16 18.38
N LEU A 69 17.82 -0.30 17.21
CA LEU A 69 18.11 -1.40 16.27
C LEU A 69 19.34 -1.13 15.37
N GLN A 70 19.84 0.11 15.34
CA GLN A 70 20.94 0.57 14.47
C GLN A 70 20.72 0.28 12.98
N ARG A 71 19.45 0.28 12.53
CA ARG A 71 19.06 0.02 11.14
C ARG A 71 17.94 0.96 10.70
N ASN A 72 17.74 1.03 9.38
CA ASN A 72 16.56 1.70 8.84
C ASN A 72 15.32 0.85 9.08
N VAL A 73 14.21 1.52 9.37
CA VAL A 73 12.90 0.93 9.59
C VAL A 73 11.91 1.62 8.66
N SER A 74 11.01 0.85 8.05
CA SER A 74 9.90 1.34 7.26
C SER A 74 8.65 0.60 7.70
N GLU A 75 7.77 1.30 8.39
CA GLU A 75 6.60 0.73 9.04
C GLU A 75 5.32 1.18 8.35
N THR A 76 4.37 0.26 8.16
CA THR A 76 3.03 0.60 7.66
C THR A 76 2.22 1.26 8.77
N VAL A 77 1.66 2.43 8.46
CA VAL A 77 0.81 3.19 9.37
C VAL A 77 -0.60 3.21 8.82
N ASP A 78 -1.55 2.80 9.66
CA ASP A 78 -2.97 2.80 9.34
C ASP A 78 -3.49 4.25 9.17
N PRO A 79 -4.28 4.55 8.14
CA PRO A 79 -4.88 5.87 7.95
C PRO A 79 -5.73 6.36 9.13
N LEU A 80 -6.30 5.47 9.95
CA LEU A 80 -7.07 5.81 11.14
C LEU A 80 -6.19 6.33 12.29
N ARG A 81 -4.91 5.96 12.32
CA ARG A 81 -3.93 6.39 13.34
C ARG A 81 -3.15 7.63 12.93
N LEU A 82 -3.31 8.10 11.69
CA LEU A 82 -2.62 9.29 11.19
C LEU A 82 -3.60 10.42 10.94
N CYS A 83 -3.61 11.44 11.80
CA CYS A 83 -4.45 12.61 11.69
C CYS A 83 -3.76 13.74 10.91
N ILE A 84 -4.45 14.20 9.86
CA ILE A 84 -4.00 15.27 8.97
C ILE A 84 -5.21 16.13 8.62
N ASP A 85 -4.99 17.43 8.46
CA ASP A 85 -6.03 18.34 7.95
C ASP A 85 -6.59 17.83 6.61
N TYR A 86 -7.86 17.46 6.61
CA TYR A 86 -8.56 16.89 5.46
C TYR A 86 -8.45 17.74 4.18
N ARG A 87 -8.35 19.07 4.32
CA ARG A 87 -8.29 20.03 3.20
C ARG A 87 -6.87 20.50 2.88
N ALA A 88 -5.82 19.91 3.46
CA ALA A 88 -4.47 20.35 3.10
C ALA A 88 -4.16 20.03 1.64
N LYS A 89 -3.53 20.99 0.96
CA LYS A 89 -3.25 20.93 -0.50
C LYS A 89 -2.42 19.73 -0.92
N SER A 90 -1.50 19.31 -0.04
CA SER A 90 -0.67 18.14 -0.24
C SER A 90 -0.19 17.62 1.09
N PHE A 91 0.14 16.33 1.12
CA PHE A 91 0.73 15.68 2.28
C PHE A 91 2.04 16.34 2.74
N VAL A 92 2.89 16.73 1.78
CA VAL A 92 4.21 17.33 2.05
C VAL A 92 4.10 18.73 2.67
N THR A 93 3.06 19.47 2.31
CA THR A 93 2.83 20.85 2.79
C THR A 93 1.89 20.92 3.98
N ALA A 94 1.43 19.78 4.50
CA ALA A 94 0.53 19.75 5.64
C ALA A 94 1.21 20.43 6.84
N PRO A 95 0.54 21.40 7.51
CA PRO A 95 1.15 22.14 8.62
C PRO A 95 1.31 21.28 9.88
N ARG A 96 0.50 20.23 10.01
CA ARG A 96 0.53 19.27 11.10
C ARG A 96 0.16 17.88 10.59
N ILE A 97 0.96 16.89 10.98
CA ILE A 97 0.68 15.46 10.84
C ILE A 97 0.82 14.88 12.24
N THR A 98 -0.21 14.22 12.75
CA THR A 98 -0.19 13.60 14.08
C THR A 98 -0.39 12.10 13.95
N GLU A 99 0.56 11.32 14.42
CA GLU A 99 0.44 9.87 14.51
C GLU A 99 0.11 9.47 15.95
N GLU A 100 -0.84 8.55 16.10
CA GLU A 100 -1.15 7.88 17.34
C GLU A 100 -0.32 6.60 17.46
N ILE A 101 0.55 6.54 18.46
CA ILE A 101 1.51 5.46 18.69
C ILE A 101 1.23 4.85 20.05
N ASP A 102 0.99 3.55 20.08
CA ASP A 102 0.83 2.79 21.32
C ASP A 102 2.19 2.18 21.69
N LEU A 103 2.67 2.45 22.91
CA LEU A 103 3.92 1.90 23.42
C LEU A 103 3.67 1.13 24.71
N TYR A 104 4.17 -0.08 24.80
CA TYR A 104 4.12 -0.86 26.03
C TYR A 104 4.96 -0.20 27.14
N PRO A 105 4.66 -0.44 28.44
CA PRO A 105 5.41 0.18 29.54
C PRO A 105 6.93 -0.04 29.46
N TRP A 106 7.37 -1.22 29.03
CA TRP A 106 8.80 -1.53 28.85
C TRP A 106 9.43 -0.74 27.69
N GLU A 107 8.69 -0.51 26.60
CA GLU A 107 9.12 0.29 25.45
C GLU A 107 9.26 1.78 25.80
N VAL A 108 8.42 2.27 26.72
CA VAL A 108 8.52 3.63 27.26
C VAL A 108 9.78 3.74 28.11
N GLU A 109 10.02 2.78 29.01
CA GLU A 109 11.21 2.74 29.86
C GLU A 109 12.51 2.66 29.04
N GLU A 110 12.55 1.86 27.98
CA GLU A 110 13.70 1.79 27.07
C GLU A 110 13.98 3.14 26.41
N ARG A 111 12.94 3.88 26.00
CA ARG A 111 13.09 5.22 25.40
C ARG A 111 13.54 6.27 26.43
N ILE A 112 13.13 6.16 27.69
CA ILE A 112 13.64 7.01 28.78
C ILE A 112 15.12 6.72 29.02
N ARG A 113 15.51 5.45 29.14
CA ARG A 113 16.91 5.03 29.35
C ARG A 113 17.83 5.37 28.19
N ALA A 114 17.32 5.33 26.97
CA ALA A 114 18.03 5.77 25.77
C ALA A 114 18.17 7.30 25.70
N GLY A 115 17.56 8.06 26.61
CA GLY A 115 17.55 9.53 26.62
C GLY A 115 16.70 10.13 25.49
N LEU A 116 15.79 9.34 24.89
CA LEU A 116 14.89 9.80 23.85
C LEU A 116 13.67 10.51 24.45
N PHE A 117 13.15 10.00 25.58
CA PHE A 117 12.03 10.56 26.31
C PHE A 117 12.49 11.20 27.62
N LEU A 118 11.73 12.18 28.10
CA LEU A 118 11.90 12.75 29.43
C LEU A 118 11.59 11.69 30.50
N ASP A 119 12.30 11.75 31.63
CA ASP A 119 11.99 10.91 32.78
C ASP A 119 10.74 11.47 33.49
N ALA A 120 9.58 10.87 33.21
CA ALA A 120 8.28 11.27 33.74
C ALA A 120 7.29 10.11 33.70
N GLU A 121 6.29 10.12 34.58
CA GLU A 121 5.19 9.15 34.51
C GLU A 121 4.19 9.57 33.44
N TYR A 122 3.94 8.75 32.43
CA TYR A 122 3.08 9.11 31.30
C TYR A 122 1.60 8.72 31.46
N GLY A 123 1.24 8.12 32.60
CA GLY A 123 -0.11 7.62 32.89
C GLY A 123 -0.35 6.22 32.31
N ALA A 124 -1.51 5.64 32.61
CA ALA A 124 -2.00 4.40 32.02
C ALA A 124 -3.04 4.69 30.95
N ASN A 125 -3.27 3.74 30.04
CA ASN A 125 -4.30 3.89 29.00
C ASN A 125 -5.69 3.67 29.59
N HIS A 126 -6.52 4.71 29.55
CA HIS A 126 -7.86 4.66 30.13
C HIS A 126 -8.80 3.68 29.38
N ASP A 127 -8.51 3.37 28.12
CA ASP A 127 -9.35 2.47 27.30
C ASP A 127 -9.09 0.98 27.61
N ALA A 128 -7.97 0.66 28.27
CA ALA A 128 -7.50 -0.72 28.48
C ALA A 128 -7.92 -1.34 29.83
N GLY A 129 -8.65 -0.62 30.68
CA GLY A 129 -9.08 -1.12 31.99
C GLY A 129 -7.95 -1.17 33.04
N GLU A 130 -7.98 -2.15 33.94
CA GLU A 130 -7.02 -2.33 35.05
C GLU A 130 -5.81 -3.22 34.69
N ASP A 131 -5.39 -3.28 33.43
CA ASP A 131 -4.19 -4.02 33.03
C ASP A 131 -2.93 -3.13 33.17
N GLY A 132 -2.00 -3.55 34.04
CA GLY A 132 -0.74 -2.83 34.27
C GLY A 132 0.24 -2.89 33.10
N ASP A 133 0.07 -3.87 32.21
CA ASP A 133 0.89 -4.05 31.00
C ASP A 133 0.25 -3.40 29.76
N ALA A 134 -0.90 -2.71 29.92
CA ALA A 134 -1.56 -2.03 28.83
C ALA A 134 -0.66 -0.96 28.19
N PRO A 135 -0.69 -0.84 26.85
CA PRO A 135 0.14 0.13 26.15
C PRO A 135 -0.36 1.55 26.40
N VAL A 136 0.58 2.46 26.65
CA VAL A 136 0.33 3.91 26.80
C VAL A 136 0.30 4.55 25.41
N THR A 137 -0.75 5.32 25.14
CA THR A 137 -0.89 5.99 23.85
C THR A 137 -0.22 7.36 23.83
N PHE A 138 0.63 7.57 22.83
CA PHE A 138 1.33 8.81 22.54
C PHE A 138 0.87 9.43 21.23
N LEU A 139 0.90 10.75 21.17
CA LEU A 139 0.66 11.52 19.95
C LEU A 139 1.98 12.13 19.49
N GLU A 140 2.52 11.61 18.38
CA GLU A 140 3.69 12.19 17.72
C GLU A 140 3.23 13.21 16.66
N GLN A 141 3.49 14.48 16.93
CA GLN A 141 3.10 15.60 16.10
C GLN A 141 4.29 16.14 15.31
N HIS A 142 4.27 15.96 14.00
CA HIS A 142 5.12 16.67 13.05
C HIS A 142 4.44 18.01 12.78
N ARG A 143 4.94 19.09 13.38
CA ARG A 143 4.29 20.40 13.35
C ARG A 143 5.30 21.53 13.24
N ARG A 144 4.81 22.72 12.93
CA ARG A 144 5.60 23.95 13.03
C ARG A 144 5.41 24.59 14.41
N LEU A 145 6.51 24.99 15.05
CA LEU A 145 6.57 25.68 16.34
C LEU A 145 7.66 26.75 16.31
N ASP A 146 7.35 27.90 16.91
CA ASP A 146 8.29 29.01 17.13
C ASP A 146 8.74 28.94 18.60
N LEU A 147 9.92 28.37 18.84
CA LEU A 147 10.45 28.14 20.20
C LEU A 147 11.37 29.26 20.69
N ASP A 148 11.97 30.01 19.76
CA ASP A 148 12.87 31.14 20.04
C ASP A 148 12.16 32.50 20.00
N GLY A 149 10.91 32.54 19.55
CA GLY A 149 10.07 33.74 19.56
C GLY A 149 10.43 34.74 18.46
N ASP A 150 11.06 34.28 17.39
CA ASP A 150 11.51 35.13 16.27
C ASP A 150 10.39 35.44 15.26
N GLY A 151 9.21 34.82 15.43
CA GLY A 151 8.04 34.94 14.57
C GLY A 151 8.01 33.94 13.40
N TYR A 152 8.99 33.04 13.29
CA TYR A 152 9.07 32.01 12.27
C TYR A 152 8.93 30.60 12.87
N ALA A 153 7.76 29.99 12.65
CA ALA A 153 7.53 28.63 13.14
C ALA A 153 8.32 27.57 12.33
N GLU A 154 9.32 26.98 12.98
CA GLU A 154 10.22 25.97 12.44
C GLU A 154 9.64 24.56 12.58
N PRO A 155 10.06 23.58 11.77
CA PRO A 155 9.61 22.20 11.90
C PRO A 155 10.13 21.52 13.17
N TYR A 156 9.23 21.03 14.01
CA TYR A 156 9.55 20.23 15.20
C TYR A 156 8.69 18.96 15.24
N ILE A 157 9.26 17.91 15.82
CA ILE A 157 8.57 16.67 16.15
C ILE A 157 8.34 16.69 17.66
N VAL A 158 7.07 16.68 18.06
CA VAL A 158 6.67 16.74 19.46
C VAL A 158 5.89 15.49 19.80
N THR A 159 6.34 14.75 20.81
CA THR A 159 5.66 13.56 21.32
C THR A 159 5.04 13.89 22.67
N ILE A 160 3.72 13.71 22.80
CA ILE A 160 2.98 13.91 24.06
C ILE A 160 2.21 12.64 24.40
N ALA A 161 2.08 12.30 25.68
CA ALA A 161 1.17 11.26 26.12
C ALA A 161 -0.27 11.75 25.98
N ARG A 162 -1.14 10.95 25.35
CA ARG A 162 -2.53 11.33 25.01
C ARG A 162 -3.35 11.61 26.26
N ASP A 163 -3.30 10.70 27.23
CA ASP A 163 -4.22 10.70 28.38
C ASP A 163 -3.72 11.63 29.50
N SER A 164 -2.42 11.63 29.81
CA SER A 164 -1.84 12.51 30.83
C SER A 164 -1.50 13.92 30.32
N GLY A 165 -1.46 14.13 29.00
CA GLY A 165 -1.05 15.39 28.39
C GLY A 165 0.43 15.76 28.64
N ARG A 166 1.23 14.85 29.21
CA ARG A 166 2.64 15.12 29.53
C ARG A 166 3.50 15.07 28.28
N LEU A 167 4.44 16.01 28.21
CA LEU A 167 5.43 16.07 27.14
C LEU A 167 6.46 14.97 27.32
N ALA A 168 6.67 14.16 26.27
CA ALA A 168 7.68 13.12 26.25
C ALA A 168 8.97 13.56 25.55
N ARG A 169 8.85 14.23 24.39
CA ARG A 169 10.00 14.56 23.54
C ARG A 169 9.73 15.76 22.64
N ILE A 170 10.75 16.60 22.42
CA ILE A 170 10.79 17.61 21.35
C ILE A 170 12.13 17.46 20.61
N VAL A 171 12.08 17.30 19.28
CA VAL A 171 13.28 17.24 18.43
C VAL A 171 13.06 18.07 17.16
N ALA A 172 14.14 18.66 16.66
CA ALA A 172 14.11 19.38 15.39
C ALA A 172 13.71 18.45 14.24
N GLY A 173 12.68 18.84 13.49
CA GLY A 173 12.15 18.11 12.34
C GLY A 173 12.84 18.49 11.02
N PHE A 174 14.04 19.06 11.07
CA PHE A 174 14.80 19.53 9.91
C PHE A 174 16.29 19.22 10.07
N ASP A 175 17.02 19.18 8.95
CA ASP A 175 18.47 19.05 8.92
C ASP A 175 19.11 20.30 8.29
N ARG A 176 20.44 20.37 8.32
CA ARG A 176 21.19 21.48 7.71
C ARG A 176 20.96 21.60 6.19
N GLU A 177 20.64 20.51 5.52
CA GLU A 177 20.37 20.50 4.07
C GLU A 177 19.03 21.14 3.72
N GLY A 178 18.03 21.03 4.60
CA GLY A 178 16.71 21.64 4.44
C GLY A 178 16.66 23.15 4.75
N VAL A 179 17.74 23.74 5.26
CA VAL A 179 17.79 25.18 5.59
C VAL A 179 18.29 25.99 4.40
N MET A 180 17.43 26.86 3.88
CA MET A 180 17.74 27.76 2.78
C MET A 180 17.99 29.17 3.29
N PHE A 181 19.19 29.70 3.02
CA PHE A 181 19.57 31.06 3.37
C PHE A 181 19.24 32.06 2.24
N GLY A 182 18.91 33.29 2.61
CA GLY A 182 18.80 34.41 1.67
C GLY A 182 20.15 34.73 1.03
N ARG A 183 20.12 35.23 -0.22
CA ARG A 183 21.35 35.51 -1.00
C ARG A 183 22.19 36.64 -0.41
N ASP A 184 21.55 37.62 0.21
CA ASP A 184 22.20 38.89 0.58
C ASP A 184 22.38 39.06 2.11
N ASP A 185 21.45 38.55 2.92
CA ASP A 185 21.41 38.85 4.37
C ASP A 185 21.83 37.69 5.30
N HIS A 186 22.21 36.53 4.74
CA HIS A 186 22.46 35.28 5.50
C HIS A 186 21.35 34.86 6.48
N ARG A 187 20.15 35.45 6.37
CA ARG A 187 18.97 35.07 7.15
C ARG A 187 18.32 33.82 6.59
N VAL A 188 17.73 33.02 7.48
CA VAL A 188 16.93 31.85 7.09
C VAL A 188 15.72 32.33 6.30
N ARG A 189 15.58 31.85 5.06
CA ARG A 189 14.44 32.15 4.19
C ARG A 189 13.35 31.10 4.34
N ARG A 190 13.75 29.83 4.43
CA ARG A 190 12.85 28.69 4.45
C ARG A 190 13.56 27.49 5.06
N ILE A 191 12.87 26.82 5.98
CA ILE A 191 13.26 25.51 6.48
C ILE A 191 12.25 24.49 5.96
N ASP A 192 12.76 23.52 5.21
CA ASP A 192 12.00 22.36 4.76
C ASP A 192 11.99 21.27 5.85
N ALA A 193 10.79 20.78 6.16
CA ALA A 193 10.61 19.69 7.11
C ALA A 193 11.04 18.36 6.50
N ILE A 194 11.62 17.47 7.31
CA ILE A 194 11.93 16.11 6.91
C ILE A 194 10.62 15.32 6.80
N GLY A 195 10.33 14.81 5.61
CA GLY A 195 9.14 13.99 5.38
C GLY A 195 9.36 12.53 5.79
N TYR A 196 8.90 12.12 6.97
CA TYR A 196 8.99 10.73 7.44
C TYR A 196 7.96 9.83 6.77
N TYR A 197 6.74 10.31 6.58
CA TYR A 197 5.62 9.52 6.03
C TYR A 197 5.52 9.59 4.50
N THR A 198 5.24 8.46 3.87
CA THR A 198 4.96 8.30 2.44
C THR A 198 3.51 7.89 2.28
N LYS A 199 2.73 8.64 1.49
CA LYS A 199 1.34 8.31 1.19
C LYS A 199 1.25 7.35 0.00
N TYR A 200 0.61 6.21 0.20
CA TYR A 200 0.17 5.30 -0.85
C TYR A 200 -1.27 5.62 -1.22
N SER A 201 -1.51 5.74 -2.52
CA SER A 201 -2.74 6.29 -3.09
C SER A 201 -3.36 5.30 -4.07
N PHE A 202 -4.61 4.91 -3.83
CA PHE A 202 -5.36 4.03 -4.72
C PHE A 202 -6.14 4.83 -5.78
N ILE A 203 -7.35 5.30 -5.46
CA ILE A 203 -8.17 6.17 -6.30
C ILE A 203 -8.28 7.55 -5.63
N PRO A 204 -7.76 8.63 -6.24
CA PRO A 204 -7.83 9.97 -5.68
C PRO A 204 -9.26 10.38 -5.32
N SER A 205 -9.40 11.09 -4.21
CA SER A 205 -10.69 11.64 -3.78
C SER A 205 -11.30 12.55 -4.86
N PRO A 206 -12.59 12.39 -5.21
CA PRO A 206 -13.30 13.32 -6.08
C PRO A 206 -13.31 14.76 -5.54
N ASP A 207 -13.33 14.92 -4.22
CA ASP A 207 -13.35 16.21 -3.53
C ASP A 207 -11.96 16.84 -3.37
N SER A 208 -10.93 16.24 -3.99
CA SER A 208 -9.52 16.66 -3.85
C SER A 208 -9.02 16.67 -2.40
N ALA A 209 -9.59 15.82 -1.55
CA ALA A 209 -9.15 15.64 -0.16
C ALA A 209 -7.84 14.82 -0.07
N ILE A 210 -7.20 14.85 1.10
CA ILE A 210 -5.96 14.08 1.34
C ILE A 210 -6.21 12.58 1.36
N TYR A 211 -7.38 12.11 1.79
CA TYR A 211 -7.68 10.69 1.86
C TYR A 211 -8.35 10.24 0.56
N ASP A 212 -7.68 9.32 -0.12
CA ASP A 212 -8.12 8.64 -1.33
C ASP A 212 -9.09 7.51 -1.00
N ILE A 213 -9.88 7.11 -1.98
CA ILE A 213 -10.92 6.08 -1.84
C ILE A 213 -10.45 4.74 -2.40
N GLY A 214 -10.89 3.66 -1.74
CA GLY A 214 -10.69 2.28 -2.19
C GLY A 214 -11.97 1.69 -2.79
N PHE A 215 -11.91 0.43 -3.24
CA PHE A 215 -13.09 -0.28 -3.70
C PHE A 215 -14.13 -0.50 -2.59
N GLY A 216 -13.70 -0.54 -1.33
CA GLY A 216 -14.62 -0.66 -0.19
C GLY A 216 -15.64 0.49 -0.15
N ALA A 217 -15.19 1.73 -0.37
CA ALA A 217 -16.07 2.90 -0.42
C ALA A 217 -17.05 2.84 -1.61
N LEU A 218 -16.61 2.33 -2.76
CA LEU A 218 -17.44 2.21 -3.97
C LEU A 218 -18.48 1.08 -3.84
N LEU A 219 -18.12 -0.03 -3.20
CA LEU A 219 -18.98 -1.21 -3.05
C LEU A 219 -19.90 -1.13 -1.82
N HIS A 220 -19.61 -0.25 -0.85
CA HIS A 220 -20.37 -0.16 0.39
C HIS A 220 -21.89 0.06 0.18
N PRO A 221 -22.36 1.01 -0.66
CA PRO A 221 -23.79 1.22 -0.87
C PRO A 221 -24.49 0.01 -1.51
N LEU A 222 -23.80 -0.67 -2.45
CA LEU A 222 -24.32 -1.88 -3.09
C LEU A 222 -24.43 -3.02 -2.09
N ASN A 223 -23.39 -3.26 -1.28
CA ASN A 223 -23.40 -4.28 -0.24
C ASN A 223 -24.46 -4.01 0.83
N ALA A 224 -24.68 -2.75 1.22
CA ALA A 224 -25.74 -2.39 2.15
C ALA A 224 -27.14 -2.69 1.57
N ALA A 225 -27.35 -2.40 0.29
CA ALA A 225 -28.60 -2.75 -0.41
C ALA A 225 -28.79 -4.27 -0.51
N VAL A 226 -27.76 -5.01 -0.92
CA VAL A 226 -27.74 -6.48 -0.98
C VAL A 226 -28.10 -7.11 0.36
N ASN A 227 -27.45 -6.67 1.45
CA ASN A 227 -27.72 -7.15 2.81
C ASN A 227 -29.17 -6.90 3.23
N THR A 228 -29.69 -5.71 2.93
CA THR A 228 -31.08 -5.34 3.24
C THR A 228 -32.07 -6.21 2.46
N SER A 229 -31.84 -6.43 1.16
CA SER A 229 -32.67 -7.29 0.32
C SER A 229 -32.65 -8.75 0.79
N LEU A 230 -31.47 -9.28 1.15
CA LEU A 230 -31.33 -10.62 1.70
C LEU A 230 -32.12 -10.80 3.01
N ASN A 231 -32.01 -9.84 3.94
CA ASN A 231 -32.75 -9.89 5.19
C ASN A 231 -34.27 -9.92 4.95
N GLN A 232 -34.78 -9.03 4.09
CA GLN A 232 -36.21 -9.01 3.74
C GLN A 232 -36.68 -10.32 3.09
N MET A 233 -35.85 -10.94 2.25
CA MET A 233 -36.16 -12.23 1.65
C MET A 233 -36.20 -13.35 2.70
N PHE A 234 -35.25 -13.39 3.63
CA PHE A 234 -35.25 -14.37 4.72
C PHE A 234 -36.45 -14.19 5.65
N ASP A 235 -36.82 -12.96 5.98
CA ASP A 235 -37.99 -12.66 6.80
C ASP A 235 -39.28 -13.08 6.10
N ALA A 236 -39.43 -12.77 4.81
CA ALA A 236 -40.59 -13.18 4.01
C ALA A 236 -40.69 -14.71 3.89
N ALA A 237 -39.56 -15.40 3.72
CA ALA A 237 -39.51 -16.86 3.70
C ALA A 237 -39.83 -17.47 5.07
N HIS A 238 -39.32 -16.88 6.15
CA HIS A 238 -39.60 -17.31 7.50
C HIS A 238 -41.09 -17.19 7.82
N LEU A 239 -41.72 -16.06 7.50
CA LEU A 239 -43.16 -15.85 7.70
C LEU A 239 -44.02 -16.80 6.85
N ALA A 240 -43.63 -17.06 5.60
CA ALA A 240 -44.31 -18.02 4.74
C ALA A 240 -44.23 -19.46 5.28
N ASN A 241 -43.08 -19.85 5.84
CA ASN A 241 -42.88 -21.18 6.42
C ASN A 241 -43.53 -21.34 7.81
N ALA A 242 -43.45 -20.30 8.66
CA ALA A 242 -44.06 -20.29 9.98
C ALA A 242 -45.59 -20.28 9.91
N GLY A 243 -46.15 -19.63 8.88
CA GLY A 243 -47.58 -19.46 8.72
C GLY A 243 -48.19 -18.68 9.88
N GLY A 244 -49.48 -18.90 10.11
CA GLY A 244 -50.25 -18.20 11.14
C GLY A 244 -51.59 -17.72 10.60
N GLY A 245 -52.39 -17.08 11.44
CA GLY A 245 -53.71 -16.64 11.04
C GLY A 245 -54.56 -16.14 12.20
N PHE A 246 -55.78 -15.76 11.86
CA PHE A 246 -56.79 -15.33 12.82
C PHE A 246 -57.74 -16.49 13.14
N VAL A 247 -58.11 -16.57 14.41
CA VAL A 247 -59.16 -17.47 14.90
C VAL A 247 -60.39 -16.61 15.20
N GLY A 248 -61.49 -16.86 14.50
CA GLY A 248 -62.76 -16.20 14.74
C GLY A 248 -63.34 -16.53 16.11
N SER A 249 -64.00 -15.54 16.75
CA SER A 249 -64.62 -15.68 18.08
C SER A 249 -65.74 -16.73 18.16
N GLY A 250 -66.24 -17.19 17.01
CA GLY A 250 -67.19 -18.31 16.90
C GLY A 250 -66.61 -19.68 17.25
N MET A 251 -65.29 -19.77 17.45
CA MET A 251 -64.59 -21.00 17.83
C MET A 251 -63.97 -20.87 19.23
N SER A 252 -64.65 -21.46 20.23
CA SER A 252 -64.14 -21.57 21.60
C SER A 252 -63.09 -22.70 21.70
N LEU A 253 -61.87 -22.45 21.20
CA LEU A 253 -60.70 -23.15 21.70
C LEU A 253 -60.33 -22.47 23.02
N ASN A 254 -60.31 -23.20 24.13
CA ASN A 254 -59.81 -22.68 25.41
C ASN A 254 -58.47 -21.97 25.14
N GLY A 255 -58.42 -20.65 25.33
CA GLY A 255 -57.47 -19.71 24.70
C GLY A 255 -55.98 -19.82 25.11
N GLY A 256 -55.50 -21.03 25.39
CA GLY A 256 -54.10 -21.34 25.64
C GLY A 256 -53.41 -21.96 24.42
N ALA A 257 -52.07 -21.91 24.43
CA ALA A 257 -51.25 -22.51 23.38
C ALA A 257 -51.49 -24.03 23.26
N VAL A 258 -52.01 -24.46 22.12
CA VAL A 258 -52.26 -25.88 21.83
C VAL A 258 -50.97 -26.51 21.27
N ARG A 259 -50.19 -27.19 22.12
CA ARG A 259 -49.02 -27.97 21.70
C ARG A 259 -49.43 -29.33 21.12
N PHE A 260 -48.87 -29.76 20.00
CA PHE A 260 -49.13 -31.07 19.40
C PHE A 260 -47.90 -31.97 19.51
N GLN A 261 -48.08 -33.25 19.85
CA GLN A 261 -47.09 -34.28 19.62
C GLN A 261 -47.31 -34.98 18.28
N VAL A 262 -46.25 -35.56 17.71
CA VAL A 262 -46.33 -36.29 16.43
C VAL A 262 -47.29 -37.46 16.57
N GLY A 263 -48.35 -37.48 15.75
CA GLY A 263 -49.39 -38.52 15.76
C GLY A 263 -50.54 -38.31 16.76
N GLU A 264 -50.58 -37.19 17.49
CA GLU A 264 -51.64 -36.88 18.45
C GLU A 264 -52.87 -36.24 17.76
N TYR A 265 -54.07 -36.80 18.00
CA TYR A 265 -55.33 -36.18 17.60
C TYR A 265 -55.95 -35.44 18.79
N LYS A 266 -56.24 -34.14 18.62
CA LYS A 266 -56.92 -33.34 19.65
C LYS A 266 -58.41 -33.24 19.39
N VAL A 267 -59.19 -33.51 20.43
CA VAL A 267 -60.64 -33.41 20.39
C VAL A 267 -61.05 -31.93 20.44
N VAL A 268 -61.94 -31.55 19.52
CA VAL A 268 -62.44 -30.18 19.36
C VAL A 268 -63.96 -30.18 19.47
N ASN A 269 -64.52 -29.26 20.25
CA ASN A 269 -65.97 -29.17 20.53
C ASN A 269 -66.75 -28.38 19.45
N ALA A 270 -66.20 -28.25 18.24
CA ALA A 270 -66.82 -27.53 17.14
C ALA A 270 -66.96 -28.44 15.90
N PRO A 271 -68.04 -28.28 15.10
CA PRO A 271 -68.19 -29.01 13.85
C PRO A 271 -67.05 -28.67 12.87
N GLY A 272 -66.58 -29.68 12.13
CA GLY A 272 -65.43 -29.55 11.20
C GLY A 272 -65.56 -28.45 10.14
N ALA A 273 -66.78 -28.09 9.73
CA ALA A 273 -67.02 -26.97 8.82
C ALA A 273 -66.72 -25.62 9.46
N ALA A 274 -67.19 -25.40 10.70
CA ALA A 274 -66.93 -24.18 11.48
C ALA A 274 -65.44 -23.99 11.80
N LEU A 275 -64.69 -25.09 11.99
CA LEU A 275 -63.23 -25.03 12.15
C LEU A 275 -62.53 -24.40 10.94
N ARG A 276 -62.95 -24.75 9.72
CA ARG A 276 -62.35 -24.22 8.49
C ARG A 276 -62.79 -22.78 8.21
N GLU A 277 -64.04 -22.44 8.51
CA GLU A 277 -64.59 -21.10 8.29
C GLU A 277 -64.06 -20.05 9.29
N ASN A 278 -63.76 -20.47 10.53
CA ASN A 278 -63.23 -19.57 11.56
C ASN A 278 -61.69 -19.46 11.56
N LEU A 279 -60.98 -20.25 10.76
CA LEU A 279 -59.52 -20.15 10.60
C LEU A 279 -59.20 -19.37 9.32
N VAL A 280 -58.77 -18.12 9.49
CA VAL A 280 -58.30 -17.30 8.37
C VAL A 280 -56.77 -17.30 8.39
N PRO A 281 -56.10 -18.09 7.53
CA PRO A 281 -54.65 -18.08 7.46
C PRO A 281 -54.15 -16.71 6.96
N LEU A 282 -53.17 -16.16 7.64
CA LEU A 282 -52.40 -15.02 7.17
C LEU A 282 -51.54 -15.51 6.00
N GLN A 283 -51.81 -14.98 4.82
CA GLN A 283 -51.04 -15.32 3.62
C GLN A 283 -49.80 -14.46 3.56
N PHE A 284 -48.64 -15.10 3.72
CA PHE A 284 -47.35 -14.49 3.40
C PHE A 284 -46.93 -15.06 2.04
N PRO A 285 -46.96 -14.27 0.95
CA PRO A 285 -46.69 -14.76 -0.40
C PRO A 285 -45.21 -15.17 -0.63
N GLY A 286 -44.40 -15.19 0.42
CA GLY A 286 -42.98 -15.51 0.36
C GLY A 286 -42.14 -14.39 -0.26
N PRO A 287 -40.86 -14.68 -0.58
CA PRO A 287 -39.95 -13.71 -1.18
C PRO A 287 -40.44 -13.23 -2.54
N ASN A 288 -40.41 -11.91 -2.78
CA ASN A 288 -40.83 -11.33 -4.05
C ASN A 288 -39.81 -11.63 -5.18
N PRO A 289 -40.22 -12.22 -6.32
CA PRO A 289 -39.33 -12.46 -7.47
C PRO A 289 -38.64 -11.21 -8.03
N VAL A 290 -39.28 -10.04 -7.95
CA VAL A 290 -38.69 -8.76 -8.39
C VAL A 290 -37.53 -8.36 -7.47
N LEU A 291 -37.65 -8.62 -6.17
CA LEU A 291 -36.57 -8.36 -5.22
C LEU A 291 -35.37 -9.27 -5.47
N PHE A 292 -35.61 -10.52 -5.88
CA PHE A 292 -34.55 -11.44 -6.31
C PHE A 292 -33.85 -10.97 -7.59
N GLN A 293 -34.60 -10.45 -8.57
CA GLN A 293 -34.01 -9.86 -9.77
C GLN A 293 -33.17 -8.62 -9.45
N LEU A 294 -33.66 -7.75 -8.55
CA LEU A 294 -32.90 -6.60 -8.08
C LEU A 294 -31.62 -7.03 -7.35
N LEU A 295 -31.70 -8.05 -6.49
CA LEU A 295 -30.53 -8.63 -5.83
C LEU A 295 -29.49 -9.12 -6.86
N GLY A 296 -29.93 -9.83 -7.90
CA GLY A 296 -29.06 -10.26 -9.00
C GLY A 296 -28.38 -9.07 -9.69
N PHE A 297 -29.15 -8.05 -10.05
CA PHE A 297 -28.62 -6.82 -10.67
C PHE A 297 -27.59 -6.11 -9.77
N LEU A 298 -27.84 -6.00 -8.46
CA LEU A 298 -26.91 -5.37 -7.51
C LEU A 298 -25.60 -6.17 -7.37
N VAL A 299 -25.68 -7.50 -7.34
CA VAL A 299 -24.51 -8.39 -7.29
C VAL A 299 -23.68 -8.27 -8.57
N ASP A 300 -24.34 -8.24 -9.74
CA ASP A 300 -23.67 -8.09 -11.03
C ASP A 300 -23.00 -6.71 -11.15
N ALA A 301 -23.70 -5.63 -10.75
CA ALA A 301 -23.12 -4.29 -10.70
C ALA A 301 -21.89 -4.22 -9.77
N GLY A 302 -21.94 -4.89 -8.61
CA GLY A 302 -20.80 -4.99 -7.70
C GLY A 302 -19.63 -5.75 -8.31
N ARG A 303 -19.92 -6.84 -9.05
CA ARG A 303 -18.89 -7.60 -9.78
C ARG A 303 -18.25 -6.77 -10.87
N GLU A 304 -18.99 -5.98 -11.64
CA GLU A 304 -18.43 -5.13 -12.69
C GLU A 304 -17.49 -4.05 -12.14
N ILE A 305 -17.82 -3.43 -11.00
CA ILE A 305 -16.95 -2.44 -10.34
C ILE A 305 -15.65 -3.10 -9.86
N ALA A 306 -15.73 -4.34 -9.36
CA ALA A 306 -14.56 -5.09 -8.89
C ALA A 306 -13.77 -5.79 -10.01
N SER A 307 -14.40 -6.07 -11.16
CA SER A 307 -13.87 -6.92 -12.22
C SER A 307 -13.46 -6.11 -13.45
N VAL A 308 -12.19 -5.72 -13.47
CA VAL A 308 -11.43 -5.47 -14.72
C VAL A 308 -10.65 -6.74 -15.11
N LYS A 309 -11.02 -7.89 -14.52
CA LYS A 309 -10.27 -9.17 -14.59
C LYS A 309 -10.31 -9.82 -15.97
N ASP A 310 -11.31 -9.54 -16.79
CA ASP A 310 -11.53 -10.32 -18.02
C ASP A 310 -10.41 -10.13 -19.06
N VAL A 311 -9.74 -8.99 -19.11
CA VAL A 311 -8.60 -8.78 -20.03
C VAL A 311 -7.32 -9.51 -19.57
N LEU A 312 -7.18 -9.78 -18.26
CA LEU A 312 -6.02 -10.45 -17.67
C LEU A 312 -6.16 -11.98 -17.57
N SER A 313 -7.35 -12.51 -17.86
CA SER A 313 -7.66 -13.95 -17.83
C SER A 313 -6.87 -14.80 -18.84
N GLY A 314 -6.01 -14.18 -19.66
CA GLY A 314 -5.20 -14.90 -20.64
C GLY A 314 -6.02 -15.52 -21.77
N ALA A 315 -7.29 -15.14 -21.91
CA ALA A 315 -8.10 -15.46 -23.08
C ALA A 315 -7.53 -14.71 -24.28
N MET A 316 -6.49 -15.31 -24.88
CA MET A 316 -5.99 -14.90 -26.18
C MET A 316 -7.20 -14.80 -27.11
N PRO A 317 -7.43 -13.64 -27.75
CA PRO A 317 -8.59 -13.46 -28.62
C PRO A 317 -8.45 -14.39 -29.84
N GLY A 318 -8.97 -15.60 -29.76
CA GLY A 318 -8.94 -16.61 -30.83
C GLY A 318 -7.54 -17.05 -31.30
N SER A 319 -7.46 -18.23 -31.90
CA SER A 319 -6.21 -18.79 -32.45
C SER A 319 -5.58 -17.97 -33.60
N ASN A 320 -6.22 -16.87 -34.04
CA ASN A 320 -5.87 -16.13 -35.26
C ASN A 320 -5.49 -14.66 -35.03
N VAL A 321 -5.45 -14.16 -33.79
CA VAL A 321 -5.00 -12.78 -33.55
C VAL A 321 -3.47 -12.73 -33.55
N PRO A 322 -2.83 -11.90 -34.41
CA PRO A 322 -1.38 -11.72 -34.37
C PRO A 322 -0.92 -11.32 -32.97
N GLY A 323 0.17 -11.91 -32.47
CA GLY A 323 0.64 -11.71 -31.09
C GLY A 323 0.79 -10.23 -30.68
N ILE A 324 1.12 -9.35 -31.63
CA ILE A 324 1.19 -7.89 -31.41
C ILE A 324 -0.19 -7.28 -31.12
N LEU A 325 -1.24 -7.69 -31.84
CA LEU A 325 -2.60 -7.18 -31.63
C LEU A 325 -3.17 -7.70 -30.29
N GLY A 326 -2.85 -8.93 -29.91
CA GLY A 326 -3.16 -9.46 -28.57
C GLY A 326 -2.48 -8.66 -27.47
N LEU A 327 -1.19 -8.36 -27.61
CA LEU A 327 -0.46 -7.49 -26.68
C LEU A 327 -1.05 -6.07 -26.60
N ALA A 328 -1.49 -5.50 -27.72
CA ALA A 328 -2.10 -4.17 -27.75
C ALA A 328 -3.44 -4.11 -27.00
N VAL A 329 -4.29 -5.14 -27.13
CA VAL A 329 -5.55 -5.28 -26.39
C VAL A 329 -5.29 -5.43 -24.89
N ILE A 330 -4.31 -6.26 -24.52
CA ILE A 330 -3.88 -6.42 -23.12
C ILE A 330 -3.38 -5.10 -22.55
N GLN A 331 -2.50 -4.39 -23.28
CA GLN A 331 -2.01 -3.08 -22.86
C GLN A 331 -3.13 -2.05 -22.68
N GLN A 332 -4.14 -2.05 -23.56
CA GLN A 332 -5.28 -1.14 -23.47
C GLN A 332 -6.14 -1.43 -22.22
N GLY A 333 -6.42 -2.69 -21.91
CA GLY A 333 -7.15 -3.07 -20.70
C GLY A 333 -6.36 -2.79 -19.41
N LEU A 334 -5.03 -2.88 -19.49
CA LEU A 334 -4.13 -2.53 -18.39
C LEU A 334 -4.01 -1.02 -18.13
N LYS A 335 -4.48 -0.10 -19.00
CA LYS A 335 -4.27 1.35 -18.80
C LYS A 335 -4.87 1.90 -17.49
N VAL A 336 -6.04 1.40 -17.08
CA VAL A 336 -6.70 1.84 -15.83
C VAL A 336 -5.88 1.39 -14.62
N PHE A 337 -5.43 0.13 -14.60
CA PHE A 337 -4.52 -0.37 -13.58
C PHE A 337 -3.14 0.27 -13.65
N SER A 338 -2.65 0.61 -14.84
CA SER A 338 -1.37 1.30 -15.03
C SER A 338 -1.36 2.64 -14.30
N ALA A 339 -2.50 3.35 -14.22
CA ALA A 339 -2.58 4.57 -13.43
C ALA A 339 -2.45 4.30 -11.92
N ILE A 340 -3.07 3.23 -11.41
CA ILE A 340 -2.96 2.81 -9.99
C ILE A 340 -1.54 2.33 -9.70
N PHE A 341 -0.99 1.42 -10.50
CA PHE A 341 0.40 0.95 -10.40
C PHE A 341 1.38 2.12 -10.47
N LYS A 342 1.20 3.08 -11.40
CA LYS A 342 2.01 4.30 -11.47
C LYS A 342 2.01 5.10 -10.16
N ARG A 343 0.88 5.17 -9.44
CA ARG A 343 0.82 5.82 -8.11
C ARG A 343 1.57 5.03 -7.05
N ILE A 344 1.40 3.71 -7.02
CA ILE A 344 2.10 2.82 -6.09
C ILE A 344 3.62 2.89 -6.33
N HIS A 345 4.07 2.73 -7.58
CA HIS A 345 5.49 2.87 -7.95
C HIS A 345 6.03 4.27 -7.62
N ARG A 346 5.24 5.33 -7.80
CA ARG A 346 5.65 6.69 -7.40
C ARG A 346 5.84 6.80 -5.88
N ALA A 347 4.93 6.22 -5.08
CA ALA A 347 5.05 6.19 -3.63
C ALA A 347 6.27 5.36 -3.20
N LEU A 348 6.47 4.18 -3.77
CA LEU A 348 7.64 3.33 -3.55
C LEU A 348 8.95 4.06 -3.91
N GLY A 349 8.96 4.81 -5.02
CA GLY A 349 10.10 5.65 -5.37
C GLY A 349 10.37 6.77 -4.35
N GLN A 350 9.35 7.29 -3.67
CA GLN A 350 9.54 8.26 -2.57
C GLN A 350 10.12 7.57 -1.33
N GLU A 351 9.65 6.37 -0.99
CA GLU A 351 10.21 5.55 0.09
C GLU A 351 11.69 5.23 -0.16
N PHE A 352 12.05 4.77 -1.35
CA PHE A 352 13.44 4.47 -1.68
C PHE A 352 14.34 5.70 -1.61
N ARG A 353 13.85 6.89 -1.98
CA ARG A 353 14.61 8.14 -1.80
C ARG A 353 14.86 8.45 -0.32
N LYS A 354 13.93 8.14 0.58
CA LYS A 354 14.12 8.29 2.02
C LYS A 354 15.14 7.31 2.54
N LEU A 355 15.05 6.03 2.17
CA LEU A 355 16.03 5.00 2.56
C LEU A 355 17.43 5.35 2.05
N HIS A 356 17.55 5.78 0.78
CA HIS A 356 18.81 6.25 0.21
C HIS A 356 19.38 7.44 1.00
N ARG A 357 18.53 8.39 1.42
CA ARG A 357 18.94 9.51 2.29
C ARG A 357 19.38 9.02 3.67
N LEU A 358 18.65 8.10 4.30
CA LEU A 358 19.00 7.56 5.61
C LEU A 358 20.33 6.79 5.58
N ASN A 359 20.54 5.96 4.55
CA ASN A 359 21.82 5.29 4.31
C ASN A 359 22.96 6.30 4.15
N ARG A 360 22.75 7.42 3.45
CA ARG A 360 23.77 8.47 3.36
C ARG A 360 24.18 9.05 4.74
N ILE A 361 23.24 9.14 5.68
CA ILE A 361 23.45 9.79 6.99
C ILE A 361 24.03 8.79 8.00
N TYR A 362 23.46 7.58 8.07
CA TYR A 362 23.70 6.63 9.15
C TYR A 362 24.57 5.43 8.75
N LEU A 363 24.72 5.11 7.46
CA LEU A 363 25.51 3.94 7.04
C LEU A 363 26.97 4.11 7.45
N PRO A 364 27.65 3.09 8.02
CA PRO A 364 29.09 3.10 8.25
C PRO A 364 29.92 3.38 6.98
N ASP A 365 31.21 3.70 7.14
CA ASP A 365 32.09 4.07 6.03
C ASP A 365 32.20 2.97 4.96
N GLU A 366 32.25 1.70 5.39
CA GLU A 366 32.08 0.54 4.53
C GLU A 366 31.20 -0.52 5.23
N VAL A 367 30.23 -1.07 4.48
CA VAL A 367 29.41 -2.19 4.90
C VAL A 367 29.55 -3.32 3.88
N GLY A 368 29.83 -4.52 4.39
CA GLY A 368 29.83 -5.74 3.61
C GLY A 368 28.50 -6.48 3.76
N PHE A 369 27.90 -6.86 2.64
CA PHE A 369 26.65 -7.63 2.63
C PHE A 369 26.74 -8.84 1.69
N ARG A 370 25.93 -9.85 1.97
CA ARG A 370 25.97 -11.13 1.25
C ARG A 370 24.66 -11.38 0.55
N ILE A 371 24.73 -11.64 -0.76
CA ILE A 371 23.58 -12.13 -1.54
C ILE A 371 23.95 -13.55 -2.01
N GLY A 372 23.31 -14.56 -1.44
CA GLY A 372 23.64 -15.96 -1.70
C GLY A 372 25.07 -16.32 -1.30
N ALA A 373 25.89 -16.76 -2.26
CA ALA A 373 27.30 -17.12 -2.05
C ALA A 373 28.29 -15.96 -2.26
N SER A 374 27.83 -14.83 -2.82
CA SER A 374 28.69 -13.71 -3.20
C SER A 374 28.68 -12.60 -2.14
N TYR A 375 29.86 -12.05 -1.87
CA TYR A 375 30.04 -10.94 -0.93
C TYR A 375 30.25 -9.62 -1.67
N PHE A 376 29.51 -8.60 -1.28
CA PHE A 376 29.56 -7.26 -1.86
C PHE A 376 29.92 -6.23 -0.80
N ARG A 377 30.42 -5.07 -1.22
CA ARG A 377 30.74 -3.95 -0.35
C ARG A 377 30.16 -2.67 -0.92
N VAL A 378 29.60 -1.85 -0.06
CA VAL A 378 29.10 -0.51 -0.37
C VAL A 378 29.49 0.42 0.77
N GLY A 379 29.90 1.64 0.43
CA GLY A 379 30.27 2.66 1.40
C GLY A 379 29.34 3.86 1.42
N ARG A 380 29.42 4.68 2.47
CA ARG A 380 28.64 5.93 2.58
C ARG A 380 28.90 6.88 1.41
N ALA A 381 30.11 6.90 0.86
CA ALA A 381 30.49 7.70 -0.30
C ALA A 381 29.67 7.37 -1.56
N ASP A 382 29.21 6.12 -1.69
CA ASP A 382 28.34 5.68 -2.79
C ASP A 382 26.94 6.33 -2.71
N TYR A 383 26.50 6.74 -1.52
CA TYR A 383 25.22 7.42 -1.30
C TYR A 383 25.30 8.95 -1.37
N ALA A 384 26.47 9.53 -1.69
CA ALA A 384 26.66 10.98 -1.73
C ALA A 384 25.73 11.71 -2.72
N GLN A 385 25.22 12.87 -2.30
CA GLN A 385 24.31 13.71 -3.11
C GLN A 385 25.01 14.23 -4.37
N GLY A 386 24.32 14.21 -5.52
CA GLY A 386 24.91 14.63 -6.79
C GLY A 386 25.81 13.58 -7.45
N GLY A 387 25.89 12.35 -6.91
CA GLY A 387 26.61 11.22 -7.51
C GLY A 387 26.06 10.74 -8.86
N GLY A 388 24.91 11.28 -9.29
CA GLY A 388 24.27 10.96 -10.57
C GLY A 388 23.55 9.61 -10.60
N VAL A 389 23.25 9.05 -9.42
CA VAL A 389 22.44 7.85 -9.22
C VAL A 389 21.32 8.21 -8.24
N GLU A 390 20.09 7.87 -8.59
CA GLU A 390 18.91 8.04 -7.73
C GLU A 390 18.05 6.79 -7.81
N PRO A 391 17.47 6.33 -6.69
CA PRO A 391 16.57 5.19 -6.72
C PRO A 391 15.26 5.58 -7.41
N VAL A 392 14.81 4.72 -8.31
CA VAL A 392 13.55 4.87 -9.03
C VAL A 392 12.80 3.54 -9.00
N SER A 393 11.48 3.63 -8.94
CA SER A 393 10.60 2.49 -9.17
C SER A 393 9.85 2.74 -10.47
N ASP A 394 10.11 1.91 -11.48
CA ASP A 394 9.55 2.08 -12.82
C ASP A 394 8.29 1.20 -12.99
N PRO A 395 7.11 1.80 -13.24
CA PRO A 395 5.89 1.04 -13.54
C PRO A 395 5.88 0.44 -14.96
N GLU A 396 6.81 0.86 -15.83
CA GLU A 396 6.96 0.35 -17.20
C GLU A 396 7.98 -0.80 -17.28
N ILE A 397 8.27 -1.48 -16.15
CA ILE A 397 9.08 -2.70 -16.15
C ILE A 397 8.55 -3.60 -17.26
N VAL A 398 9.42 -3.77 -18.24
CA VAL A 398 9.14 -4.50 -19.46
C VAL A 398 8.94 -5.94 -19.02
N THR A 399 7.69 -6.40 -19.02
CA THR A 399 7.37 -7.81 -18.77
C THR A 399 8.26 -8.69 -19.65
N ASP A 400 8.62 -9.88 -19.19
CA ASP A 400 9.50 -10.78 -19.97
C ASP A 400 8.95 -11.00 -21.40
N MET A 401 7.63 -11.01 -21.57
CA MET A 401 6.96 -11.06 -22.88
C MET A 401 7.26 -9.85 -23.77
N GLN A 402 7.29 -8.64 -23.22
CA GLN A 402 7.65 -7.43 -23.96
C GLN A 402 9.15 -7.37 -24.26
N GLN A 403 10.01 -7.86 -23.36
CA GLN A 403 11.45 -7.97 -23.60
C GLN A 403 11.72 -8.95 -24.74
N MET A 404 11.04 -10.09 -24.72
CA MET A 404 11.00 -11.08 -25.78
C MET A 404 10.49 -10.53 -27.10
N ALA A 405 9.39 -9.78 -27.10
CA ALA A 405 8.86 -9.18 -28.32
C ALA A 405 9.84 -8.19 -28.95
N ARG A 406 10.50 -7.34 -28.14
CA ARG A 406 11.55 -6.42 -28.60
C ARG A 406 12.77 -7.19 -29.11
N ALA A 407 13.18 -8.25 -28.42
CA ALA A 407 14.28 -9.12 -28.84
C ALA A 407 13.98 -9.82 -30.18
N ASN A 408 12.76 -10.36 -30.35
CA ASN A 408 12.31 -10.99 -31.60
C ASN A 408 12.24 -9.99 -32.76
N PHE A 409 11.81 -8.75 -32.49
CA PHE A 409 11.88 -7.68 -33.50
C PHE A 409 13.33 -7.39 -33.92
N LEU A 410 14.25 -7.28 -32.96
CA LEU A 410 15.67 -7.06 -33.23
C LEU A 410 16.31 -8.23 -33.99
N LEU A 411 15.91 -9.47 -33.69
CA LEU A 411 16.37 -10.67 -34.41
C LEU A 411 16.01 -10.64 -35.91
N GLY A 412 14.98 -9.90 -36.31
CA GLY A 412 14.65 -9.66 -37.72
C GLY A 412 15.73 -8.87 -38.48
N PHE A 413 16.53 -8.06 -37.78
CA PHE A 413 17.61 -7.25 -38.34
C PHE A 413 19.00 -7.87 -38.11
N LYS A 414 19.07 -9.12 -37.63
CA LYS A 414 20.35 -9.77 -37.29
C LYS A 414 21.30 -9.94 -38.48
N ASP A 415 20.75 -9.98 -39.70
CA ASP A 415 21.49 -10.18 -40.96
C ASP A 415 21.59 -8.87 -41.77
N ASP A 416 21.14 -7.73 -41.22
CA ASP A 416 21.23 -6.42 -41.87
C ASP A 416 22.69 -5.90 -41.81
N PRO A 417 23.33 -5.55 -42.95
CA PRO A 417 24.69 -5.02 -43.00
C PRO A 417 24.93 -3.75 -42.17
N TRP A 418 23.88 -3.00 -41.83
CA TRP A 418 23.99 -1.75 -41.05
C TRP A 418 23.87 -1.98 -39.53
N CYS A 419 23.60 -3.22 -39.10
CA CYS A 419 23.42 -3.58 -37.69
C CYS A 419 24.48 -4.59 -37.22
N ASP A 420 24.91 -4.46 -35.95
CA ASP A 420 25.77 -5.48 -35.33
C ASP A 420 24.93 -6.70 -34.91
N GLY A 421 24.92 -7.73 -35.77
CA GLY A 421 24.22 -8.99 -35.54
C GLY A 421 24.67 -9.74 -34.28
N ARG A 422 25.89 -9.52 -33.78
CA ARG A 422 26.40 -10.16 -32.55
C ARG A 422 25.76 -9.54 -31.31
N GLU A 423 25.75 -8.21 -31.25
CA GLU A 423 25.13 -7.48 -30.13
C GLU A 423 23.60 -7.70 -30.10
N ILE A 424 22.95 -7.81 -31.26
CA ILE A 424 21.52 -8.17 -31.37
C ILE A 424 21.26 -9.54 -30.74
N ARG A 425 22.07 -10.55 -31.08
CA ARG A 425 21.93 -11.89 -30.49
C ARG A 425 22.22 -11.87 -28.99
N ARG A 426 23.25 -11.14 -28.54
CA ARG A 426 23.57 -10.97 -27.11
C ARG A 426 22.39 -10.41 -26.34
N ARG A 427 21.74 -9.36 -26.86
CA ARG A 427 20.54 -8.76 -26.25
C ARG A 427 19.35 -9.69 -26.26
N ALA A 428 19.17 -10.51 -27.30
CA ALA A 428 18.10 -11.50 -27.36
C ALA A 428 18.28 -12.61 -26.31
N PHE A 429 19.49 -13.14 -26.14
CA PHE A 429 19.79 -14.12 -25.09
C PHE A 429 19.65 -13.52 -23.68
N ALA A 430 20.06 -12.27 -23.49
CA ALA A 430 19.86 -11.55 -22.22
C ALA A 430 18.38 -11.33 -21.91
N ALA A 431 17.57 -10.94 -22.91
CA ALA A 431 16.12 -10.80 -22.77
C ALA A 431 15.40 -12.14 -22.50
N ALA A 432 16.05 -13.26 -22.82
CA ALA A 432 15.57 -14.61 -22.52
C ALA A 432 15.92 -15.12 -21.13
N ALA A 433 16.60 -14.30 -20.32
CA ALA A 433 17.13 -14.71 -19.03
C ALA A 433 17.97 -16.01 -19.11
N ILE A 434 18.54 -16.30 -20.29
CA ILE A 434 19.46 -17.43 -20.46
C ILE A 434 20.77 -17.00 -19.81
N GLY A 435 21.09 -17.62 -18.68
CA GLY A 435 22.35 -17.40 -17.96
C GLY A 435 23.56 -17.71 -18.83
N GLU A 436 24.70 -17.07 -18.52
CA GLU A 436 25.99 -17.30 -19.18
C GLU A 436 25.95 -17.11 -20.72
N VAL A 437 25.44 -15.95 -21.15
CA VAL A 437 25.39 -15.55 -22.57
C VAL A 437 26.74 -15.72 -23.30
N GLU A 438 27.86 -15.58 -22.58
CA GLU A 438 29.22 -15.75 -23.12
C GLU A 438 29.61 -17.21 -23.37
N HIS A 439 28.97 -18.18 -22.71
CA HIS A 439 29.15 -19.62 -22.99
C HIS A 439 28.27 -20.09 -24.17
N VAL A 440 27.22 -19.33 -24.50
CA VAL A 440 26.28 -19.63 -25.59
C VAL A 440 26.70 -18.98 -26.91
N LEU A 441 27.28 -17.77 -26.86
CA LEU A 441 27.79 -17.05 -28.03
C LEU A 441 29.27 -17.36 -28.26
N ARG A 442 29.59 -18.00 -29.39
CA ARG A 442 30.98 -18.18 -29.84
C ARG A 442 31.57 -16.84 -30.32
N ASP A 443 32.86 -16.63 -30.07
CA ASP A 443 33.60 -15.43 -30.50
C ASP A 443 33.73 -15.30 -32.03
N ALA A 444 33.65 -16.41 -32.75
CA ALA A 444 33.62 -16.47 -34.21
C ALA A 444 32.64 -17.56 -34.68
N PRO A 445 32.02 -17.42 -35.88
CA PRO A 445 31.29 -18.52 -36.49
C PRO A 445 32.21 -19.73 -36.66
N ALA A 446 31.66 -20.94 -36.55
CA ALA A 446 32.42 -22.15 -36.86
C ALA A 446 32.92 -22.07 -38.32
N PRO A 447 34.15 -22.53 -38.60
CA PRO A 447 34.74 -22.45 -39.94
C PRO A 447 33.91 -23.15 -41.02
#